data_AF-A0A3D4D1Z1-F1
#
_entry.id   AF-A0A3D4D1Z1-F1
#
_cell.length_a   1.000
_cell.length_b   1.000
_cell.length_c   1.000
_cell.angle_alpha   90.00
_cell.angle_beta   90.00
_cell.angle_gamma   90.00
#
_symmetry.space_group_name_H-M   'P 1'
#
loop_
_entity.id
_entity.type
_entity.pdbx_description
1 polymer ?
#
loop_
_entity_poly.entity_id
_entity_poly.type
_entity_poly.pdbx_seq_one_letter_code
_entity_poly.pdbx_strand_id
1 'polypeptide(L)'
;VKNDAVEIQRAWCPLFEEFGVDAVFENDHHTYKRTYPLRAGKRDNENGVVYLGDGAWGTRTRAIGSDIEKQRPFLAHAASTNHLIKVILKDSKIRYEAITAAGVRFDVAEKAPRSKGEQ
;
A
#
# COMPACT_ATOMS: atom_id res chain seq x y z
N VAL A 1 -7.93 6.56 13.92
CA VAL A 1 -6.86 6.60 12.89
C VAL A 1 -6.33 8.02 12.84
N LYS A 2 -5.04 8.23 12.56
CA LYS A 2 -4.48 9.59 12.44
C LYS A 2 -4.99 10.26 11.16
N ASN A 3 -4.88 11.59 11.08
CA ASN A 3 -5.20 12.33 9.87
C ASN A 3 -4.14 12.11 8.78
N ASP A 4 -4.54 12.33 7.53
CA ASP A 4 -3.67 12.14 6.37
C ASP A 4 -2.54 13.17 6.35
N ALA A 5 -1.32 12.74 6.00
CA ALA A 5 -0.15 13.61 5.87
C ALA A 5 -0.13 14.35 4.51
N VAL A 6 -1.09 15.27 4.31
CA VAL A 6 -1.37 15.91 3.02
C VAL A 6 -0.14 16.59 2.40
N GLU A 7 0.66 17.30 3.19
CA GLU A 7 1.85 17.99 2.67
C GLU A 7 2.94 17.03 2.18
N ILE A 8 3.11 15.88 2.86
CA ILE A 8 4.02 14.81 2.42
C ILE A 8 3.52 14.23 1.10
N GLN A 9 2.22 13.94 0.99
CA GLN A 9 1.63 13.41 -0.23
C GLN A 9 1.81 14.37 -1.42
N ARG A 10 1.58 15.68 -1.21
CA ARG A 10 1.77 16.71 -2.25
C ARG A 10 3.21 16.81 -2.73
N ALA A 11 4.18 16.64 -1.84
CA ALA A 11 5.60 16.73 -2.18
C ALA A 11 6.13 15.48 -2.91
N TRP A 12 5.65 14.29 -2.53
CA TRP A 12 6.27 13.03 -2.95
C TRP A 12 5.46 12.23 -3.98
N CYS A 13 4.13 12.20 -3.87
CA CYS A 13 3.30 11.38 -4.77
C CYS A 13 3.49 11.75 -6.25
N PRO A 14 3.58 13.04 -6.66
CA PRO A 14 3.84 13.38 -8.05
C PRO A 14 5.15 12.79 -8.58
N LEU A 15 6.21 12.78 -7.78
CA LEU A 15 7.50 12.20 -8.15
C LEU A 15 7.40 10.67 -8.29
N PHE A 16 6.69 10.01 -7.39
CA PHE A 16 6.46 8.57 -7.50
C PHE A 16 5.71 8.21 -8.79
N GLU A 17 4.72 9.03 -9.15
CA GLU A 17 3.94 8.86 -10.37
C GLU A 17 4.76 9.14 -11.63
N GLU A 18 5.57 10.21 -11.64
CA GLU A 18 6.45 10.63 -12.74
C GLU A 18 7.53 9.58 -13.03
N PHE A 19 8.22 9.10 -12.00
CA PHE A 19 9.33 8.17 -12.15
C PHE A 19 8.90 6.69 -12.20
N GLY A 20 7.60 6.41 -12.28
CA GLY A 20 7.09 5.06 -12.48
C GLY A 20 7.27 4.13 -11.28
N VAL A 21 7.20 4.64 -10.05
CA VAL A 21 7.34 3.84 -8.83
C VAL A 21 6.26 2.76 -8.75
N ASP A 22 6.66 1.52 -8.52
CA ASP A 22 5.74 0.39 -8.49
C ASP A 22 4.89 0.31 -7.22
N ALA A 23 5.52 0.56 -6.08
CA ALA A 23 4.91 0.56 -4.77
C ALA A 23 5.70 1.40 -3.77
N VAL A 24 5.02 1.92 -2.76
CA VAL A 24 5.58 2.66 -1.63
C VAL A 24 5.19 1.94 -0.34
N PHE A 25 6.17 1.69 0.53
CA PHE A 25 5.97 1.10 1.84
C PHE A 25 6.04 2.18 2.92
N GLU A 26 4.98 2.33 3.70
CA GLU A 26 4.88 3.35 4.74
C GLU A 26 4.37 2.77 6.08
N ASN A 27 4.57 3.51 7.18
CA ASN A 27 4.41 2.99 8.54
C ASN A 27 3.72 4.03 9.47
N ASP A 28 3.85 3.90 10.80
CA ASP A 28 3.34 4.81 11.88
C ASP A 28 1.86 4.63 12.32
N HIS A 29 1.03 4.00 11.50
CA HIS A 29 -0.39 3.84 11.79
C HIS A 29 -0.73 2.64 12.69
N HIS A 30 0.18 1.69 12.90
CA HIS A 30 -0.02 0.49 13.72
C HIS A 30 -1.22 -0.36 13.24
N THR A 31 -1.43 -0.35 11.93
CA THR A 31 -2.42 -1.15 11.19
C THR A 31 -1.74 -1.73 9.97
N TYR A 32 -2.45 -2.55 9.21
CA TYR A 32 -2.13 -2.90 7.84
C TYR A 32 -3.05 -2.13 6.89
N LYS A 33 -2.50 -1.60 5.80
CA LYS A 33 -3.25 -1.15 4.62
C LYS A 33 -2.60 -1.59 3.33
N ARG A 34 -3.44 -1.71 2.30
CA ARG A 34 -3.05 -1.69 0.89
C ARG A 34 -4.06 -0.86 0.12
N THR A 35 -3.58 0.06 -0.70
CA THR A 35 -4.43 0.83 -1.61
C THR A 35 -4.69 0.05 -2.91
N TYR A 36 -5.70 0.45 -3.67
CA TYR A 36 -5.65 0.26 -5.13
C TYR A 36 -4.44 1.02 -5.70
N PRO A 37 -3.97 0.71 -6.92
CA PRO A 37 -3.01 1.57 -7.58
C PRO A 37 -3.60 2.98 -7.75
N LEU A 38 -2.91 4.02 -7.25
CA LEU A 38 -3.39 5.40 -7.24
C LEU A 38 -2.52 6.32 -8.11
N ARG A 39 -3.18 7.18 -8.88
CA ARG A 39 -2.57 8.31 -9.59
C ARG A 39 -3.41 9.56 -9.35
N ALA A 40 -2.78 10.68 -8.96
CA ALA A 40 -3.48 11.89 -8.55
C ALA A 40 -4.60 11.63 -7.51
N GLY A 41 -4.35 10.69 -6.57
CA GLY A 41 -5.29 10.29 -5.53
C GLY A 41 -6.49 9.46 -6.00
N LYS A 42 -6.56 9.06 -7.27
CA LYS A 42 -7.65 8.25 -7.83
C LYS A 42 -7.14 6.89 -8.28
N ARG A 43 -8.02 5.89 -8.30
CA ARG A 43 -7.68 4.55 -8.79
C ARG A 43 -7.31 4.60 -10.27
N ASP A 44 -6.11 4.11 -10.60
CA ASP A 44 -5.58 3.96 -11.95
C ASP A 44 -4.77 2.66 -11.98
N ASN A 45 -5.36 1.58 -12.50
CA ASN A 45 -4.73 0.26 -12.45
C ASN A 45 -3.50 0.13 -13.39
N GLU A 46 -3.34 1.05 -14.34
CA GLU A 46 -2.26 1.00 -15.35
C GLU A 46 -1.05 1.82 -14.87
N ASN A 47 -1.29 3.04 -14.41
CA ASN A 47 -0.25 4.02 -14.10
C ASN A 47 -0.28 4.47 -12.63
N GLY A 48 -0.98 3.75 -11.77
CA GLY A 48 -1.05 4.05 -10.33
C GLY A 48 0.11 3.45 -9.52
N VAL A 49 0.45 4.11 -8.43
CA VAL A 49 1.37 3.64 -7.39
C VAL A 49 0.57 2.90 -6.32
N VAL A 50 1.04 1.73 -5.88
CA VAL A 50 0.40 1.01 -4.76
C VAL A 50 1.07 1.43 -3.45
N TYR A 51 0.28 1.84 -2.46
CA TYR A 51 0.78 2.13 -1.12
C TYR A 51 0.41 0.98 -0.19
N LEU A 52 1.40 0.41 0.49
CA LEU A 52 1.23 -0.69 1.42
C LEU A 52 1.89 -0.37 2.75
N GLY A 53 1.36 -0.94 3.82
CA GLY A 53 1.97 -0.79 5.14
C GLY A 53 0.97 -0.33 6.17
N ASP A 54 1.08 0.90 6.67
CA ASP A 54 0.63 1.41 7.97
C ASP A 54 1.48 0.95 9.17
N GLY A 55 2.37 -0.03 9.00
CA GLY A 55 3.41 -0.39 9.95
C GLY A 55 2.91 -0.90 11.30
N ALA A 56 2.80 -2.21 11.44
CA ALA A 56 2.32 -2.86 12.67
C ALA A 56 3.22 -4.00 13.15
N TRP A 57 4.51 -4.06 12.80
CA TRP A 57 5.36 -5.15 13.28
C TRP A 57 5.75 -4.97 14.75
N GLY A 58 5.41 -5.97 15.60
CA GLY A 58 5.84 -6.01 17.01
C GLY A 58 5.21 -4.96 17.93
N THR A 59 4.13 -4.29 17.51
CA THR A 59 3.45 -3.23 18.28
C THR A 59 1.97 -3.54 18.52
N ARG A 60 1.35 -2.88 19.51
CA ARG A 60 -0.09 -2.97 19.72
C ARG A 60 -0.82 -2.34 18.53
N THR A 61 -1.69 -3.11 17.88
CA THR A 61 -2.46 -2.65 16.74
C THR A 61 -3.57 -1.69 17.14
N ARG A 62 -3.93 -0.75 16.26
CA ARG A 62 -5.10 0.11 16.42
C ARG A 62 -6.34 -0.56 15.83
N ALA A 63 -7.51 -0.28 16.40
CA ALA A 63 -8.78 -0.75 15.85
C ALA A 63 -9.10 -0.02 14.55
N ILE A 64 -9.75 -0.74 13.62
CA ILE A 64 -10.23 -0.22 12.34
C ILE A 64 -11.76 -0.26 12.39
N GLY A 65 -12.41 0.84 12.03
CA GLY A 65 -13.87 0.91 11.97
C GLY A 65 -14.43 -0.01 10.88
N SER A 66 -15.60 -0.59 11.12
CA SER A 66 -16.27 -1.51 10.18
C SER A 66 -16.69 -0.84 8.86
N ASP A 67 -16.71 0.49 8.80
CA ASP A 67 -17.07 1.28 7.65
C ASP A 67 -15.86 1.92 6.94
N ILE A 68 -14.63 1.51 7.29
CA ILE A 68 -13.39 2.09 6.76
C ILE A 68 -13.36 2.10 5.22
N GLU A 69 -13.88 1.06 4.58
CA GLU A 69 -13.89 0.96 3.10
C GLU A 69 -14.82 2.00 2.47
N LYS A 70 -15.91 2.39 3.15
CA LYS A 70 -16.81 3.47 2.71
C LYS A 70 -16.15 4.83 2.92
N GLN A 71 -15.46 5.03 4.04
CA GLN A 71 -14.78 6.29 4.38
C GLN A 71 -13.50 6.51 3.55
N ARG A 72 -12.86 5.44 3.10
CA ARG A 72 -11.57 5.43 2.40
C ARG A 72 -11.64 4.49 1.18
N PRO A 73 -12.40 4.85 0.14
CA PRO A 73 -12.68 3.97 -1.01
C PRO A 73 -11.44 3.66 -1.88
N PHE A 74 -10.31 4.32 -1.62
CA PHE A 74 -9.03 4.02 -2.24
C PHE A 74 -8.31 2.82 -1.60
N LEU A 75 -8.76 2.35 -0.43
CA LEU A 75 -8.23 1.15 0.21
C LEU A 75 -8.75 -0.10 -0.51
N ALA A 76 -7.83 -0.99 -0.85
CA ALA A 76 -8.14 -2.32 -1.35
C ALA A 76 -8.11 -3.38 -0.23
N HIS A 77 -7.40 -3.12 0.87
CA HIS A 77 -7.41 -3.93 2.08
C HIS A 77 -7.02 -3.08 3.29
N ALA A 78 -7.64 -3.33 4.44
CA ALA A 78 -7.21 -2.78 5.74
C ALA A 78 -7.39 -3.83 6.84
N ALA A 79 -6.40 -3.99 7.73
CA ALA A 79 -6.48 -4.97 8.80
C ALA A 79 -5.78 -4.51 10.08
N SER A 80 -6.35 -4.83 11.24
CA SER A 80 -5.68 -4.64 12.53
C SER A 80 -4.85 -5.89 12.84
N THR A 81 -3.68 -6.01 12.21
CA THR A 81 -2.87 -7.25 12.25
C THR A 81 -1.39 -6.94 12.20
N ASN A 82 -0.60 -7.57 13.10
CA ASN A 82 0.85 -7.54 13.01
C ASN A 82 1.31 -8.30 11.77
N HIS A 83 2.16 -7.69 10.96
CA HIS A 83 2.50 -8.23 9.64
C HIS A 83 3.93 -7.91 9.21
N LEU A 84 4.44 -8.75 8.32
CA LEU A 84 5.55 -8.46 7.40
C LEU A 84 4.97 -8.36 5.98
N ILE A 85 5.62 -7.60 5.12
CA ILE A 85 5.32 -7.57 3.69
C ILE A 85 6.43 -8.29 2.95
N LYS A 86 6.10 -9.41 2.32
CA LYS A 86 7.01 -10.18 1.49
C LYS A 86 6.81 -9.77 0.03
N VAL A 87 7.87 -9.27 -0.59
CA VAL A 87 7.90 -8.92 -2.02
C VAL A 87 8.55 -10.05 -2.80
N ILE A 88 7.87 -10.52 -3.84
CA ILE A 88 8.36 -11.56 -4.74
C ILE A 88 8.40 -10.96 -6.15
N LEU A 89 9.60 -10.88 -6.71
CA LEU A 89 9.85 -10.42 -8.08
C LEU A 89 10.10 -11.63 -8.97
N LYS A 90 9.31 -11.78 -10.03
CA LYS A 90 9.48 -12.83 -11.05
C LYS A 90 9.16 -12.28 -12.42
N ASP A 91 10.11 -12.38 -13.35
CA ASP A 91 9.97 -11.96 -14.75
C ASP A 91 9.24 -10.62 -14.89
N SER A 92 7.99 -10.65 -15.38
CA SER A 92 7.12 -9.51 -15.63
C SER A 92 6.07 -9.29 -14.52
N LYS A 93 6.34 -9.73 -13.28
CA LYS A 93 5.37 -9.72 -12.19
C LYS A 93 5.99 -9.41 -10.83
N ILE A 94 5.33 -8.52 -10.11
CA ILE A 94 5.59 -8.21 -8.71
C ILE A 94 4.41 -8.74 -7.91
N ARG A 95 4.69 -9.53 -6.88
CA ARG A 95 3.70 -9.98 -5.88
C ARG A 95 4.05 -9.44 -4.51
N TYR A 96 3.05 -8.90 -3.85
CA TYR A 96 3.10 -8.45 -2.46
C TYR A 96 2.25 -9.39 -1.61
N GLU A 97 2.83 -9.96 -0.56
CA GLU A 97 2.12 -10.82 0.40
C GLU A 97 2.22 -10.21 1.79
N ALA A 98 1.09 -9.94 2.43
CA ALA A 98 1.06 -9.60 3.86
C ALA A 98 0.94 -10.90 4.67
N ILE A 99 1.92 -11.13 5.54
CA ILE A 99 2.05 -12.37 6.31
C ILE A 99 2.17 -12.07 7.80
N THR A 100 1.52 -12.88 8.63
CA THR A 100 1.69 -12.83 10.09
C THR A 100 3.00 -13.49 10.51
N ALA A 101 3.40 -13.32 11.77
CA ALA A 101 4.57 -13.99 12.35
C ALA A 101 4.47 -15.54 12.28
N ALA A 102 3.25 -16.08 12.28
CA ALA A 102 3.00 -17.52 12.12
C ALA A 102 3.06 -17.98 10.65
N GLY A 103 3.35 -17.09 9.70
CA GLY A 103 3.39 -17.39 8.27
C GLY A 103 2.01 -17.43 7.60
N VAL A 104 0.94 -17.04 8.31
CA VAL A 104 -0.41 -16.95 7.71
C VAL A 104 -0.45 -15.75 6.78
N ARG A 105 -0.74 -15.99 5.51
CA ARG A 105 -0.97 -14.95 4.52
C ARG A 105 -2.40 -14.48 4.61
N PHE A 106 -2.61 -13.19 4.82
CA PHE A 106 -3.95 -12.61 4.96
C PHE A 106 -4.27 -11.58 3.86
N ASP A 107 -3.26 -11.14 3.10
CA ASP A 107 -3.47 -10.32 1.91
C ASP A 107 -2.45 -10.66 0.81
N VAL A 108 -2.89 -10.52 -0.44
CA VAL A 108 -2.07 -10.73 -1.64
C VAL A 108 -2.47 -9.74 -2.73
N ALA A 109 -1.48 -9.15 -3.37
CA ALA A 109 -1.66 -8.35 -4.57
C ALA A 109 -0.57 -8.64 -5.58
N GLU A 110 -0.92 -8.51 -6.86
CA GLU A 110 -0.02 -8.77 -7.97
C GLU A 110 -0.17 -7.68 -9.03
N LYS A 111 0.93 -7.30 -9.66
CA LYS A 111 0.95 -6.38 -10.79
C LYS A 111 2.13 -6.66 -11.71
N ALA A 112 2.06 -6.17 -12.94
CA ALA A 112 3.25 -6.03 -13.78
C ALA A 112 4.11 -4.85 -13.27
N PRO A 113 5.44 -4.90 -13.40
CA PRO A 113 6.30 -3.73 -13.23
C PRO A 113 5.84 -2.60 -14.16
N ARG A 114 5.90 -1.35 -13.68
CA ARG A 114 5.62 -0.17 -14.51
C ARG A 114 6.72 0.04 -15.54
N SER A 115 6.36 0.54 -16.71
CA SER A 115 7.33 1.08 -17.66
C SER A 115 8.04 2.27 -17.03
N LYS A 116 9.37 2.32 -17.17
CA LYS A 116 10.10 3.57 -16.93
C LYS A 116 9.60 4.56 -17.98
N GLY A 117 9.07 5.71 -17.58
CA GLY A 117 8.80 6.79 -18.52
C GLY A 117 10.06 7.07 -19.33
N GLU A 118 9.92 7.35 -20.63
CA GLU A 118 11.03 7.85 -21.43
C GLU A 118 11.63 9.08 -20.72
N GLN A 119 12.93 9.03 -20.43
CA GLN A 119 13.67 10.17 -19.87
C GLN A 119 13.91 11.23 -20.93
#